data_AF-A0A803MKH7-F1
#
_entry.id   AF-A0A803MKH7-F1
#
_cell.length_a   1.000
_cell.length_b   1.000
_cell.length_c   1.000
_cell.angle_alpha   90.00
_cell.angle_beta   90.00
_cell.angle_gamma   90.00
#
_symmetry.space_group_name_H-M   'P 1'
#
loop_
_entity.id
_entity.type
_entity.pdbx_description
1 polymer ?
#
loop_
_entity_poly.entity_id
_entity_poly.type
_entity_poly.pdbx_seq_one_letter_code
_entity_poly.pdbx_strand_id
1 'polypeptide(L)'
;MSSLRLIIFAMLLAVACMSSTLVQAQNCGCASNSCCSRYGYCGNTAEYCGEGCQQGPCYSSGGGGGAVTVRSLVTDAFFNGIINQSPSNCPGRNFYSRNAFLNALNSYPQFGTGSSDVIKREVAAFFAHVTHEIG
;
A
#
# COMPACT_ATOMS: atom_id res chain seq x y z
N MET A 1 -30.78 -35.80 39.30
CA MET A 1 -30.53 -35.57 37.85
C MET A 1 -30.86 -34.14 37.42
N SER A 2 -31.89 -33.48 37.96
CA SER A 2 -32.24 -32.08 37.61
C SER A 2 -31.24 -31.02 38.10
N SER A 3 -30.68 -31.16 39.31
CA SER A 3 -29.73 -30.17 39.87
C SER A 3 -28.40 -30.12 39.12
N LEU A 4 -27.94 -31.26 38.58
CA LEU A 4 -26.71 -31.34 37.78
C LEU A 4 -26.88 -30.65 36.42
N ARG A 5 -28.08 -30.76 35.81
CA ARG A 5 -28.40 -30.04 34.56
C ARG A 5 -28.46 -28.53 34.77
N LEU A 6 -29.01 -28.07 35.90
CA LEU A 6 -29.03 -26.65 36.28
C LEU A 6 -27.61 -26.08 36.45
N ILE A 7 -26.70 -26.83 37.07
CA ILE A 7 -25.29 -26.40 37.23
C ILE A 7 -24.59 -26.34 35.87
N ILE A 8 -24.80 -27.33 34.99
CA ILE A 8 -24.20 -27.35 33.66
C ILE A 8 -24.71 -26.17 32.81
N PHE A 9 -26.01 -25.87 32.87
CA PHE A 9 -26.59 -24.71 32.18
C PHE A 9 -26.03 -23.38 32.74
N ALA A 10 -25.89 -23.25 34.06
CA ALA A 10 -25.33 -22.05 34.68
C ALA A 10 -23.86 -21.83 34.29
N MET A 11 -23.06 -22.91 34.22
CA MET A 11 -21.66 -22.86 33.78
C MET A 11 -21.53 -22.51 32.30
N LEU A 12 -22.37 -23.08 31.43
CA LEU A 12 -22.38 -22.74 30.00
C LEU A 12 -22.79 -21.28 29.76
N LEU A 13 -23.76 -20.77 30.51
CA LEU A 13 -24.19 -19.38 30.43
C LEU A 13 -23.09 -18.42 30.93
N ALA A 14 -22.38 -18.78 32.01
CA ALA A 14 -21.25 -18.02 32.52
C ALA A 14 -20.08 -17.95 31.52
N VAL A 15 -19.75 -19.06 30.84
CA VAL A 15 -18.71 -19.09 29.80
C VAL A 15 -19.11 -18.27 28.56
N ALA A 16 -20.39 -18.30 28.18
CA ALA A 16 -20.91 -17.48 27.07
C ALA A 16 -20.94 -15.97 27.37
N CYS A 17 -21.09 -15.58 28.64
CA CYS A 17 -21.01 -14.16 29.04
C CYS A 17 -19.58 -13.62 29.11
N MET A 18 -18.56 -14.48 29.19
CA MET A 18 -17.14 -14.09 29.24
C MET A 18 -16.50 -13.96 27.85
N SER A 19 -17.18 -14.41 26.78
CA SER A 19 -16.67 -14.31 25.40
C SER A 19 -16.94 -12.94 24.76
N SER A 20 -17.80 -12.11 25.34
CA SER A 20 -18.11 -10.76 24.84
C SER A 20 -17.03 -9.71 25.18
N THR A 21 -16.01 -10.04 26.00
CA THR A 21 -14.92 -9.11 26.32
C THR A 21 -13.70 -9.23 25.41
N LEU A 22 -13.70 -10.12 24.41
CA LEU A 22 -12.55 -10.32 23.50
C LEU A 22 -12.79 -9.85 22.05
N VAL A 23 -13.94 -9.25 21.75
CA VAL A 23 -14.15 -8.54 20.48
C VAL A 23 -13.99 -7.05 20.75
N GLN A 24 -12.78 -6.62 21.10
CA GLN A 24 -12.43 -5.23 20.84
C GLN A 24 -12.44 -5.08 19.32
N ALA A 25 -13.43 -4.35 18.80
CA ALA A 25 -13.33 -3.75 17.49
C ALA A 25 -12.12 -2.82 17.54
N GLN A 26 -10.98 -3.30 17.07
CA GLN A 26 -9.73 -2.58 17.08
C GLN A 26 -9.81 -1.46 16.05
N ASN A 27 -10.31 -0.31 16.49
CA ASN A 27 -10.59 0.84 15.65
C ASN A 27 -9.36 1.73 15.57
N CYS A 28 -8.89 2.01 14.36
CA CYS A 28 -7.78 2.94 14.16
C CYS A 28 -8.19 4.36 14.54
N GLY A 29 -7.52 4.91 15.55
CA GLY A 29 -7.69 6.27 16.08
C GLY A 29 -6.39 6.78 16.69
N CYS A 30 -5.26 6.47 16.05
CA CYS A 30 -3.93 6.74 16.56
C CYS A 30 -3.57 8.24 16.51
N ALA A 31 -2.63 8.65 17.36
CA ALA A 31 -2.04 9.99 17.29
C ALA A 31 -1.43 10.26 15.91
N SER A 32 -1.33 11.54 15.51
CA SER A 32 -1.00 11.98 14.15
C SER A 32 0.33 11.46 13.57
N ASN A 33 1.19 10.85 14.37
CA ASN A 33 2.49 10.29 13.96
C ASN A 33 2.68 8.82 14.39
N SER A 34 1.58 8.07 14.56
CA SER A 34 1.61 6.65 14.91
C SER A 34 0.88 5.80 13.89
N CYS A 35 1.42 4.62 13.63
CA CYS A 35 0.85 3.64 12.71
C CYS A 35 -0.22 2.81 13.41
N CYS A 36 -1.27 2.47 12.68
CA CYS A 36 -2.24 1.47 13.09
C CYS A 36 -1.88 0.14 12.44
N SER A 37 -1.53 -0.86 13.24
CA SER A 37 -1.16 -2.19 12.76
C SER A 37 -2.32 -2.89 12.08
N ARG A 38 -2.04 -3.99 11.38
CA ARG A 38 -3.07 -4.86 10.78
C ARG A 38 -4.08 -5.42 11.76
N TYR A 39 -3.72 -5.44 13.04
CA TYR A 39 -4.58 -5.91 14.11
C TYR A 39 -5.42 -4.77 14.69
N GLY A 40 -5.06 -3.51 14.44
CA GLY A 40 -5.75 -2.31 14.95
C GLY A 40 -5.11 -1.71 16.21
N TYR A 41 -3.81 -1.97 16.43
CA TYR A 41 -3.04 -1.38 17.52
C TYR A 41 -2.18 -0.22 17.05
N CYS A 42 -1.98 0.79 17.90
CA CYS A 42 -1.15 1.95 17.58
C CYS A 42 0.31 1.76 18.00
N GLY A 43 1.26 2.12 17.13
CA GLY A 43 2.69 2.13 17.45
C GLY A 43 3.55 2.65 16.31
N ASN A 44 4.86 2.76 16.56
CA ASN A 44 5.81 3.39 15.64
C ASN A 44 6.94 2.45 15.21
N THR A 45 6.88 1.17 15.58
CA THR A 45 7.87 0.16 15.20
C THR A 45 7.40 -0.63 13.98
N ALA A 46 8.27 -1.49 13.43
CA ALA A 46 7.99 -2.24 12.21
C ALA A 46 6.78 -3.18 12.33
N GLU A 47 6.45 -3.64 13.53
CA GLU A 47 5.30 -4.49 13.80
C GLU A 47 3.97 -3.73 13.62
N TYR A 48 3.99 -2.41 13.77
CA TYR A 48 2.81 -1.54 13.64
C TYR A 48 2.77 -0.84 12.28
N CYS A 49 3.91 -0.36 11.82
CA CYS A 49 4.05 0.36 10.56
C CYS A 49 4.30 -0.55 9.35
N GLY A 50 4.57 -1.85 9.56
CA GLY A 50 4.88 -2.79 8.50
C GLY A 50 3.65 -3.38 7.79
N GLU A 51 3.74 -4.67 7.46
CA GLU A 51 2.74 -5.37 6.64
C GLU A 51 1.31 -5.28 7.22
N GLY A 52 0.38 -4.83 6.38
CA GLY A 52 -1.03 -4.70 6.74
C GLY A 52 -1.35 -3.50 7.65
N CYS A 53 -0.42 -2.56 7.83
CA CYS A 53 -0.69 -1.29 8.49
C CYS A 53 -1.90 -0.58 7.86
N GLN A 54 -2.89 -0.22 8.69
CA GLN A 54 -4.20 0.28 8.30
C GLN A 54 -4.28 1.81 8.21
N GLN A 55 -3.49 2.54 9.02
CA GLN A 55 -3.45 4.02 9.07
C GLN A 55 -2.08 4.51 9.58
N GLY A 56 -1.76 5.80 9.35
CA GLY A 56 -0.52 6.43 9.84
C GLY A 56 0.66 6.29 8.86
N PRO A 57 1.91 6.59 9.30
CA PRO A 57 3.10 6.57 8.45
C PRO A 57 3.61 5.13 8.21
N CYS A 58 2.76 4.28 7.64
CA CYS A 58 3.10 2.90 7.31
C CYS A 58 4.35 2.85 6.41
N TYR A 59 5.27 1.95 6.76
CA TYR A 59 6.49 1.68 6.00
C TYR A 59 6.10 1.20 4.61
N SER A 60 6.29 2.06 3.62
CA SER A 60 6.17 1.71 2.21
C SER A 60 7.36 0.83 1.83
N SER A 61 7.34 -0.44 2.22
CA SER A 61 8.25 -1.44 1.69
C SER A 61 7.61 -2.83 1.74
N GLY A 62 7.02 -3.22 0.61
CA GLY A 62 6.90 -4.61 0.17
C GLY A 62 5.90 -5.49 0.92
N GLY A 63 4.67 -5.59 0.40
CA GLY A 63 3.73 -6.65 0.74
C GLY A 63 2.42 -6.13 1.31
N GLY A 64 1.32 -6.31 0.56
CA GLY A 64 -0.04 -6.20 1.06
C GLY A 64 -0.71 -4.82 0.97
N GLY A 65 -1.37 -4.55 -0.17
CA GLY A 65 -2.62 -3.76 -0.18
C GLY A 65 -2.56 -2.24 -0.31
N GLY A 66 -1.38 -1.63 -0.50
CA GLY A 66 -1.29 -0.22 -0.88
C GLY A 66 -1.66 -0.01 -2.35
N ALA A 67 -2.52 0.96 -2.66
CA ALA A 67 -2.90 1.29 -4.03
C ALA A 67 -1.63 1.56 -4.89
N VAL A 68 -1.34 0.66 -5.82
CA VAL A 68 -0.26 0.83 -6.79
C VAL A 68 -0.66 1.98 -7.70
N THR A 69 0.15 3.04 -7.77
CA THR A 69 -0.08 4.18 -8.65
C THR A 69 1.08 4.36 -9.61
N VAL A 70 0.85 5.03 -10.74
CA VAL A 70 1.91 5.42 -11.68
C VAL A 70 3.02 6.20 -10.96
N ARG A 71 2.64 7.12 -10.06
CA ARG A 71 3.60 7.95 -9.31
C ARG A 71 4.48 7.13 -8.36
N SER A 72 3.97 6.04 -7.78
CA SER A 72 4.75 5.16 -6.90
C SER A 72 5.64 4.17 -7.68
N LEU A 73 5.25 3.78 -8.90
CA LEU A 73 6.05 2.90 -9.77
C LEU A 73 7.18 3.66 -10.47
N VAL A 74 6.87 4.82 -11.04
CA VAL A 74 7.83 5.66 -11.75
C VAL A 74 8.53 6.53 -10.72
N THR A 75 9.51 5.96 -10.02
CA THR A 75 10.39 6.69 -9.09
C THR A 75 11.46 7.47 -9.85
N ASP A 76 12.15 8.40 -9.20
CA ASP A 76 13.31 9.08 -9.79
C ASP A 76 14.40 8.08 -10.19
N ALA A 77 14.63 7.04 -9.39
CA ALA A 77 15.59 5.99 -9.70
C ALA A 77 15.21 5.20 -10.96
N PHE A 78 13.93 4.82 -11.10
CA PHE A 78 13.43 4.14 -12.29
C PHE A 78 13.57 5.03 -13.54
N PHE A 79 13.08 6.28 -13.46
CA PHE A 79 13.09 7.21 -14.59
C PHE A 79 14.52 7.54 -15.02
N ASN A 80 15.40 7.87 -14.06
CA ASN A 80 16.80 8.17 -14.36
C ASN A 80 17.55 6.92 -14.85
N GLY A 81 17.17 5.73 -14.41
CA GLY A 81 17.72 4.46 -14.93
C GLY A 81 17.49 4.28 -16.44
N ILE A 82 16.36 4.76 -16.96
CA ILE A 82 16.06 4.78 -18.39
C ILE A 82 16.90 5.85 -19.10
N ILE A 83 16.86 7.10 -18.62
CA ILE A 83 17.60 8.22 -19.23
C ILE A 83 19.11 7.94 -19.25
N ASN A 84 19.63 7.24 -18.25
CA ASN A 84 21.03 6.91 -18.13
C ASN A 84 21.54 5.87 -19.14
N GLN A 85 20.65 5.20 -19.88
CA GLN A 85 21.06 4.35 -21.01
C GLN A 85 21.58 5.16 -22.19
N SER A 86 21.18 6.44 -22.28
CA SER A 86 21.64 7.34 -23.34
C SER A 86 23.00 7.99 -23.01
N PRO A 87 23.85 8.29 -24.02
CA PRO A 87 25.11 9.00 -23.85
C PRO A 87 24.93 10.34 -23.12
N SER A 88 25.91 10.76 -22.33
CA SER A 88 25.84 12.01 -21.53
C SER A 88 25.61 13.27 -22.37
N ASN A 89 26.00 13.26 -23.66
CA ASN A 89 25.78 14.34 -24.61
C ASN A 89 24.44 14.25 -25.37
N CYS A 90 23.58 13.27 -25.08
CA CYS A 90 22.26 13.19 -25.68
C CYS A 90 21.39 14.38 -25.22
N PRO A 91 20.87 15.22 -26.14
CA PRO A 91 20.03 16.36 -25.80
C PRO A 91 18.79 15.98 -24.97
N GLY A 92 18.28 14.76 -25.19
CA GLY A 92 17.12 14.20 -24.49
C GLY A 92 17.30 14.12 -22.97
N ARG A 93 18.54 14.01 -22.47
CA ARG A 93 18.82 13.89 -21.02
C ARG A 93 18.39 15.10 -20.21
N ASN A 94 18.43 16.29 -20.82
CA ASN A 94 18.03 17.54 -20.19
C ASN A 94 16.60 17.95 -20.56
N PHE A 95 15.96 17.21 -21.47
CA PHE A 95 14.61 17.48 -21.93
C PHE A 95 13.57 16.66 -21.18
N TYR A 96 13.80 15.36 -21.02
CA TYR A 96 12.88 14.46 -20.32
C TYR A 96 13.12 14.48 -18.81
N SER A 97 12.09 14.79 -18.03
CA SER A 97 12.14 14.73 -16.57
C SER A 97 10.93 14.01 -16.00
N ARG A 98 11.14 13.34 -14.86
CA ARG A 98 10.05 12.69 -14.12
C ARG A 98 8.95 13.69 -13.75
N ASN A 99 9.31 14.92 -13.39
CA ASN A 99 8.33 15.96 -13.05
C ASN A 99 7.45 16.31 -14.26
N ALA A 100 8.03 16.46 -15.45
CA ALA A 100 7.27 16.69 -16.68
C ALA A 100 6.33 15.52 -16.99
N PHE A 101 6.80 14.28 -16.84
CA PHE A 101 5.96 13.08 -16.98
C PHE A 101 4.78 13.08 -15.98
N LEU A 102 5.02 13.35 -14.70
CA LEU A 102 3.98 13.39 -13.68
C LEU A 102 3.02 14.58 -13.85
N ASN A 103 3.47 15.69 -14.42
CA ASN A 103 2.60 16.81 -14.77
C ASN A 103 1.69 16.44 -15.94
N ALA A 104 2.23 15.80 -16.97
CA ALA A 104 1.46 15.31 -18.11
C ALA A 104 0.43 14.25 -17.67
N LEU A 105 0.79 13.38 -16.72
CA LEU A 105 -0.11 12.36 -16.16
C LEU A 105 -1.45 12.93 -15.68
N ASN A 106 -1.48 14.16 -15.15
CA ASN A 106 -2.72 14.79 -14.69
C ASN A 106 -3.76 15.00 -15.81
N SER A 107 -3.31 15.04 -17.07
CA SER A 107 -4.16 15.18 -18.24
C SER A 107 -4.73 13.85 -18.75
N TYR A 108 -4.25 12.71 -18.23
CA TYR A 108 -4.63 11.37 -18.68
C TYR A 108 -5.15 10.51 -17.53
N PRO A 109 -6.36 10.81 -17.00
CA PRO A 109 -6.88 10.17 -15.79
C PRO A 109 -7.16 8.66 -15.94
N GLN A 110 -7.21 8.15 -17.17
CA GLN A 110 -7.39 6.72 -17.44
C GLN A 110 -6.07 5.92 -17.45
N PHE A 111 -4.92 6.61 -17.59
CA PHE A 111 -3.62 5.94 -17.65
C PHE A 111 -3.20 5.44 -16.27
N GLY A 112 -2.81 4.16 -16.20
CA GLY A 112 -2.41 3.52 -14.96
C GLY A 112 -3.58 3.33 -14.00
N THR A 113 -4.73 2.92 -14.53
CA THR A 113 -5.91 2.54 -13.76
C THR A 113 -6.13 1.03 -13.81
N GLY A 114 -6.91 0.49 -12.87
CA GLY A 114 -7.18 -0.95 -12.78
C GLY A 114 -6.37 -1.66 -11.69
N SER A 115 -6.17 -2.98 -11.84
CA SER A 115 -5.43 -3.76 -10.85
C SER A 115 -3.93 -3.44 -10.87
N SER A 116 -3.24 -3.71 -9.78
CA SER A 116 -1.79 -3.47 -9.68
C SER A 116 -0.97 -4.09 -10.82
N ASP A 117 -1.36 -5.28 -11.29
CA ASP A 117 -0.68 -5.95 -12.39
C ASP A 117 -1.01 -5.36 -13.77
N VAL A 118 -2.18 -4.74 -13.93
CA VAL A 118 -2.53 -3.98 -15.14
C VAL A 118 -1.72 -2.69 -15.17
N ILE A 119 -1.70 -1.93 -14.07
CA ILE A 119 -0.94 -0.68 -13.97
C ILE A 119 0.55 -0.91 -14.24
N LYS A 120 1.15 -1.96 -13.64
CA LYS A 120 2.55 -2.31 -13.90
C LYS A 120 2.81 -2.63 -15.38
N ARG A 121 1.93 -3.40 -16.01
CA ARG A 121 2.05 -3.76 -17.43
C ARG A 121 1.88 -2.56 -18.35
N GLU A 122 0.92 -1.69 -18.05
CA GLU A 122 0.66 -0.47 -18.82
C GLU A 122 1.86 0.51 -18.74
N VAL A 123 2.36 0.78 -17.54
CA VAL A 123 3.55 1.62 -17.34
C VAL A 123 4.78 1.01 -18.03
N ALA A 124 4.99 -0.29 -17.91
CA ALA A 124 6.10 -0.97 -18.58
C ALA A 124 6.00 -0.87 -20.11
N ALA A 125 4.82 -1.12 -20.68
CA ALA A 125 4.58 -1.02 -22.12
C ALA A 125 4.79 0.41 -22.64
N PHE A 126 4.29 1.42 -21.91
CA PHE A 126 4.49 2.82 -22.25
C PHE A 126 5.98 3.16 -22.34
N PHE A 127 6.75 2.90 -21.28
CA PHE A 127 8.17 3.22 -21.28
C PHE A 127 8.95 2.40 -22.31
N ALA A 128 8.62 1.11 -22.52
CA ALA A 128 9.25 0.30 -23.56
C ALA A 128 9.06 0.91 -24.96
N HIS A 129 7.84 1.35 -25.28
CA HIS A 129 7.56 1.97 -26.57
C HIS A 129 8.25 3.33 -26.71
N VAL A 130 8.15 4.19 -25.68
CA VAL A 130 8.83 5.49 -25.67
C VAL A 130 10.34 5.32 -25.89
N THR A 131 10.99 4.41 -25.16
CA THR A 131 12.44 4.17 -25.31
C THR A 131 12.82 3.62 -26.67
N HIS A 132 11.95 2.84 -27.31
CA HIS A 132 12.21 2.33 -28.65
C HIS A 132 12.19 3.46 -29.69
N GLU A 133 11.23 4.38 -29.57
CA GLU A 133 11.06 5.49 -30.51
C GLU A 133 12.12 6.59 -30.34
N ILE A 134 12.64 6.81 -29.13
CA ILE A 134 13.54 7.95 -28.84
C ILE A 134 15.02 7.60 -28.61
N GLY A 135 15.36 6.30 -28.46
CA GLY A 135 16.75 5.84 -28.28
C GLY A 135 17.37 6.25 -26.95
#